data_AF-A0A522FJ44-F1
#
_entry.id   AF-A0A522FJ44-F1
#
_cell.length_a   1.000
_cell.length_b   1.000
_cell.length_c   1.000
_cell.angle_alpha   90.00
_cell.angle_beta   90.00
_cell.angle_gamma   90.00
#
_symmetry.space_group_name_H-M   'P 1'
#
loop_
_entity.id
_entity.type
_entity.pdbx_description
1 polymer ?
#
loop_
_entity_poly.entity_id
_entity_poly.type
_entity_poly.pdbx_seq_one_letter_code
_entity_poly.pdbx_strand_id
1 'polypeptide(L)'
;MFGNLKERSNNLTMGNLWVNIWQLSWPMFLIMLFNFFVGFTDIYVAGFINPEVQAAVGFVGQIYFLIIIIANAVSIGTLAMVSRAIGSGNSQRAIDIAKQSLIFSIIV
;
A
#
# COMPACT_ATOMS: atom_id res chain seq x y z
N MET A 1 -19.93 -27.37 16.42
CA MET A 1 -20.30 -26.24 17.28
C MET A 1 -19.30 -25.09 17.12
N PHE A 2 -19.16 -24.56 15.90
CA PHE A 2 -18.44 -23.29 15.59
C PHE A 2 -19.12 -22.59 14.41
N GLY A 3 -20.45 -22.67 14.36
CA GLY A 3 -21.26 -21.81 13.50
C GLY A 3 -21.40 -20.44 14.17
N ASN A 4 -21.36 -19.38 13.36
CA ASN A 4 -21.89 -18.04 13.67
C ASN A 4 -21.02 -16.96 14.33
N LEU A 5 -19.69 -16.92 14.17
CA LEU A 5 -18.91 -15.75 14.64
C LEU A 5 -18.05 -15.03 13.59
N LYS A 6 -18.17 -15.31 12.29
CA LYS A 6 -17.34 -14.64 11.26
C LYS A 6 -18.05 -14.19 9.97
N GLU A 7 -19.38 -14.17 9.96
CA GLU A 7 -20.17 -13.68 8.80
C GLU A 7 -20.51 -12.18 8.87
N ARG A 8 -20.01 -11.47 9.88
CA ARG A 8 -20.23 -10.02 10.06
C ARG A 8 -19.02 -9.18 9.66
N SER A 9 -18.17 -9.66 8.75
CA SER A 9 -17.30 -8.73 8.02
C SER A 9 -18.20 -7.96 7.09
N ASN A 10 -18.38 -6.65 7.30
CA ASN A 10 -19.07 -5.76 6.38
C ASN A 10 -18.68 -6.11 4.94
N ASN A 11 -19.58 -6.74 4.19
CA ASN A 11 -19.32 -7.10 2.79
C ASN A 11 -19.24 -5.79 2.01
N LEU A 12 -18.03 -5.23 1.88
CA LEU A 12 -17.74 -4.00 1.12
C LEU A 12 -18.00 -4.15 -0.39
N THR A 13 -18.38 -5.35 -0.82
CA THR A 13 -18.75 -5.69 -2.19
C THR A 13 -20.27 -5.85 -2.36
N MET A 14 -21.05 -5.82 -1.28
CA MET A 14 -22.52 -5.91 -1.32
C MET A 14 -23.14 -4.61 -0.80
N GLY A 15 -24.17 -4.10 -1.48
CA GLY A 15 -24.85 -2.84 -1.14
C GLY A 15 -24.50 -1.68 -2.08
N ASN A 16 -24.57 -0.45 -1.57
CA ASN A 16 -24.32 0.75 -2.39
C ASN A 16 -22.82 0.92 -2.67
N LEU A 17 -22.42 0.61 -3.91
CA LEU A 17 -21.04 0.74 -4.41
C LEU A 17 -20.42 2.12 -4.12
N TRP A 18 -21.19 3.21 -4.23
CA TRP A 18 -20.68 4.56 -3.97
C TRP A 18 -20.23 4.76 -2.53
N VAL A 19 -20.98 4.21 -1.57
CA VAL A 19 -20.65 4.29 -0.15
C VAL A 19 -19.39 3.47 0.14
N ASN A 20 -19.28 2.27 -0.44
CA ASN A 20 -18.12 1.40 -0.24
C ASN A 20 -16.85 1.98 -0.86
N ILE A 21 -16.94 2.59 -2.05
CA ILE A 21 -15.84 3.33 -2.67
C ILE A 21 -15.42 4.48 -1.74
N TRP A 22 -16.37 5.29 -1.28
CA TRP A 22 -16.05 6.41 -0.39
C TRP A 22 -15.40 5.97 0.93
N GLN A 23 -15.89 4.88 1.53
CA GLN A 23 -15.33 4.30 2.76
C GLN A 23 -13.87 3.85 2.60
N LEU A 24 -13.48 3.37 1.42
CA LEU A 24 -12.11 2.92 1.12
C LEU A 24 -11.21 4.06 0.61
N SER A 25 -11.76 4.99 -0.16
CA SER A 25 -10.98 6.05 -0.81
C SER A 25 -10.57 7.16 0.14
N TRP A 26 -11.45 7.59 1.06
CA TRP A 26 -11.14 8.73 1.94
C TRP A 26 -9.95 8.47 2.90
N PRO A 27 -9.81 7.28 3.54
CA PRO A 27 -8.66 7.01 4.39
C PRO A 27 -7.39 6.88 3.56
N MET A 28 -7.48 6.24 2.39
CA MET A 28 -6.35 6.12 1.46
C MET A 28 -5.84 7.49 1.01
N PHE A 29 -6.75 8.41 0.72
CA PHE A 29 -6.40 9.79 0.39
C PHE A 29 -5.66 10.48 1.54
N LEU A 30 -6.12 10.33 2.78
CA LEU A 30 -5.41 10.88 3.95
C LEU A 30 -4.00 10.28 4.11
N ILE A 31 -3.85 8.96 3.90
CA ILE A 31 -2.53 8.31 3.96
C ILE A 31 -1.59 8.94 2.94
N MET A 32 -2.04 9.14 1.70
CA MET A 32 -1.25 9.79 0.65
C MET A 32 -0.93 11.26 0.97
N LEU A 33 -1.90 11.99 1.52
CA LEU A 33 -1.72 13.37 1.93
C LEU A 33 -0.64 13.51 3.03
N PHE A 34 -0.71 12.66 4.05
CA PHE A 34 0.31 12.67 5.10
C PHE A 34 1.67 12.19 4.61
N ASN A 35 1.72 11.20 3.71
CA ASN A 35 2.97 10.77 3.11
C ASN A 35 3.66 11.91 2.34
N PHE A 36 2.89 12.69 1.59
CA PHE A 36 3.36 13.91 0.95
C PHE A 36 3.89 14.93 1.97
N PHE A 37 3.17 15.18 3.06
CA PHE A 37 3.61 16.12 4.10
C PHE A 37 4.91 15.69 4.78
N VAL A 38 5.12 14.38 4.99
CA VAL A 38 6.38 13.85 5.52
C VAL A 38 7.52 14.20 4.56
N GLY A 39 7.42 13.82 3.28
CA GLY A 39 8.46 14.13 2.30
C GLY A 39 8.70 15.64 2.09
N PHE A 40 7.63 16.44 2.14
CA PHE A 40 7.73 17.90 2.09
C PHE A 40 8.47 18.46 3.31
N THR A 41 8.14 17.96 4.51
CA THR A 41 8.76 18.39 5.76
C THR A 41 10.25 18.03 5.77
N ASP A 42 10.64 16.86 5.27
CA ASP A 42 12.04 16.45 5.19
C ASP A 42 12.88 17.44 4.37
N ILE A 43 12.39 17.86 3.19
CA ILE A 43 13.07 18.85 2.34
C ILE A 43 13.05 20.24 2.98
N TYR A 44 11.93 20.63 3.58
CA TYR A 44 11.76 21.91 4.24
C TYR A 44 12.72 22.07 5.43
N VAL A 45 12.80 21.05 6.28
CA VAL A 45 13.71 21.01 7.44
C VAL A 45 15.17 20.98 6.99
N ALA A 46 15.50 20.22 5.94
CA ALA A 46 16.85 20.24 5.37
C ALA A 46 17.28 21.64 4.91
N GLY A 47 16.33 22.44 4.40
CA GLY A 47 16.57 23.83 4.01
C GLY A 47 16.94 24.75 5.19
N PHE A 48 16.52 24.45 6.42
CA PHE A 48 16.94 25.19 7.60
C PHE A 48 18.37 24.86 8.05
N ILE A 49 18.94 23.74 7.60
CA ILE A 49 20.30 23.33 7.97
C ILE A 49 21.32 24.04 7.07
N ASN A 50 21.29 23.75 5.76
CA ASN A 50 22.16 24.36 4.75
C ASN A 50 21.58 24.03 3.34
N PRO A 51 21.59 24.96 2.37
CA PRO A 51 21.26 24.70 0.97
C PRO A 51 21.91 23.44 0.36
N GLU A 52 23.17 23.15 0.71
CA GLU A 52 23.89 21.95 0.24
C GLU A 52 23.25 20.65 0.75
N VAL A 53 22.81 20.65 2.01
CA VAL A 53 22.10 19.52 2.62
C VAL A 53 20.74 19.32 1.97
N GLN A 54 20.01 20.41 1.71
CA GLN A 54 18.73 20.37 1.00
C GLN A 54 18.86 19.79 -0.41
N ALA A 55 19.89 20.20 -1.16
CA ALA A 55 20.18 19.66 -2.48
C ALA A 55 20.53 18.16 -2.43
N ALA A 56 21.34 17.74 -1.45
CA ALA A 56 21.68 16.34 -1.23
C ALA A 56 20.44 15.50 -0.90
N VAL A 57 19.55 15.97 -0.03
CA VAL A 57 18.28 15.29 0.32
C VAL A 57 17.39 15.14 -0.91
N GLY A 58 17.27 16.19 -1.74
CA GLY A 58 16.52 16.12 -2.99
C GLY A 58 17.08 15.08 -3.97
N PHE A 59 18.40 15.02 -4.12
CA PHE A 59 19.07 14.05 -4.99
C PHE A 59 18.91 12.61 -4.47
N VAL A 60 19.18 12.36 -3.19
CA VAL A 60 19.00 11.05 -2.55
C VAL A 60 17.53 10.62 -2.59
N GLY A 61 16.59 11.57 -2.48
CA GLY A 61 15.15 11.31 -2.61
C GLY A 61 14.78 10.67 -3.95
N GLN A 62 15.43 11.03 -5.05
CA GLN A 62 15.19 10.40 -6.35
C GLN A 62 15.66 8.94 -6.39
N ILE A 63 16.83 8.66 -5.80
CA ILE A 63 17.37 7.30 -5.69
C ILE A 63 16.47 6.45 -4.79
N TYR A 64 16.02 7.01 -3.66
CA TYR A 64 15.09 6.38 -2.75
C TYR A 64 13.75 6.04 -3.43
N PHE A 65 13.22 6.96 -4.24
CA PHE A 65 11.99 6.73 -4.99
C PHE A 65 12.11 5.56 -5.98
N LEU A 66 13.28 5.38 -6.61
CA LEU A 66 13.53 4.25 -7.50
C LEU A 66 13.42 2.92 -6.74
N ILE A 67 14.01 2.82 -5.56
CA ILE A 67 13.94 1.61 -4.71
C ILE A 67 12.48 1.34 -4.31
N ILE A 68 11.75 2.38 -3.90
CA ILE A 68 10.31 2.27 -3.56
C ILE A 68 9.49 1.73 -4.73
N ILE A 69 9.77 2.15 -5.97
CA ILE A 69 9.01 1.67 -7.13
C ILE A 69 9.14 0.15 -7.29
N ILE A 70 10.34 -0.40 -7.09
CA ILE A 70 10.57 -1.85 -7.22
C ILE A 70 9.77 -2.61 -6.15
N ALA A 71 9.81 -2.14 -4.90
CA ALA A 71 9.02 -2.72 -3.81
C ALA A 71 7.50 -2.60 -4.06
N ASN A 72 7.05 -1.47 -4.61
CA ASN A 72 5.65 -1.28 -4.99
C ASN A 72 5.22 -2.21 -6.13
N ALA A 73 6.08 -2.48 -7.11
CA ALA A 73 5.77 -3.39 -8.20
C ALA A 73 5.42 -4.80 -7.68
N VAL A 74 6.19 -5.32 -6.72
CA VAL A 74 5.92 -6.60 -6.05
C VAL A 74 4.63 -6.54 -5.24
N SER A 75 4.45 -5.46 -4.47
CA SER A 75 3.29 -5.29 -3.59
C SER A 75 1.98 -5.21 -4.38
N ILE A 76 1.92 -4.36 -5.40
CA ILE A 76 0.74 -4.16 -6.26
C ILE A 76 0.49 -5.41 -7.12
N GLY A 77 1.54 -6.03 -7.65
CA GLY A 77 1.43 -7.29 -8.40
C GLY A 77 0.82 -8.41 -7.55
N THR A 78 1.27 -8.54 -6.31
CA THR A 78 0.72 -9.47 -5.32
C THR A 78 -0.74 -9.16 -5.01
N LEU A 79 -1.06 -7.90 -4.70
CA LEU A 79 -2.43 -7.46 -4.43
C LEU A 79 -3.38 -7.82 -5.58
N ALA A 80 -2.96 -7.59 -6.83
CA ALA A 80 -3.76 -7.91 -8.00
C ALA A 80 -3.99 -9.43 -8.15
N MET A 81 -2.97 -10.26 -7.91
CA MET A 81 -3.09 -11.72 -7.95
C MET A 81 -3.98 -12.27 -6.82
N VAL A 82 -3.81 -11.76 -5.59
CA VAL A 82 -4.62 -12.13 -4.42
C VAL A 82 -6.08 -11.72 -4.62
N SER A 83 -6.32 -10.49 -5.08
CA SER A 83 -7.67 -9.99 -5.38
C SER A 83 -8.40 -10.88 -6.39
N ARG A 84 -7.71 -11.30 -7.47
CA ARG A 84 -8.28 -12.23 -8.44
C ARG A 84 -8.55 -13.63 -7.87
N ALA A 85 -7.67 -14.15 -7.02
CA ALA A 85 -7.84 -15.47 -6.40
C ALA A 85 -9.00 -15.49 -5.40
N ILE A 86 -9.16 -14.42 -4.61
CA ILE A 86 -10.30 -14.25 -3.71
C ILE A 86 -11.59 -14.06 -4.53
N GLY A 87 -11.55 -13.25 -5.59
CA GLY A 87 -12.70 -13.01 -6.47
C GLY A 87 -13.21 -14.24 -7.21
N SER A 88 -12.35 -15.25 -7.45
CA SER A 88 -12.75 -16.54 -8.03
C SER A 88 -13.18 -17.60 -7.01
N GLY A 89 -13.27 -17.24 -5.73
CA GLY A 89 -13.63 -18.16 -4.63
C GLY A 89 -12.52 -19.12 -4.22
N ASN A 90 -11.30 -18.98 -4.77
CA ASN A 90 -10.17 -19.87 -4.47
C ASN A 90 -9.27 -19.27 -3.38
N SER A 91 -9.77 -19.31 -2.14
CA SER A 91 -9.05 -18.80 -0.95
C SER A 91 -7.72 -19.52 -0.70
N GLN A 92 -7.59 -20.80 -1.08
CA GLN A 92 -6.34 -21.54 -0.91
C GLN A 92 -5.25 -20.96 -1.81
N ARG A 93 -5.57 -20.68 -3.07
CA ARG A 93 -4.63 -20.05 -4.01
C ARG A 93 -4.23 -18.64 -3.56
N ALA A 94 -5.14 -17.88 -2.95
CA ALA A 94 -4.82 -16.57 -2.38
C ALA A 94 -3.75 -16.67 -1.28
N ILE A 95 -3.83 -17.69 -0.42
CA ILE A 95 -2.85 -17.94 0.64
C ILE A 95 -1.48 -18.32 0.04
N ASP A 96 -1.47 -19.17 -0.97
CA ASP A 96 -0.21 -19.61 -1.60
C ASP A 96 0.50 -18.45 -2.30
N ILE A 97 -0.24 -17.58 -2.99
CA ILE A 97 0.29 -16.34 -3.58
C ILE A 97 0.87 -15.43 -2.49
N ALA A 98 0.17 -15.25 -1.37
CA ALA A 98 0.63 -14.40 -0.27
C ALA A 98 1.91 -14.92 0.40
N LYS A 99 2.06 -16.25 0.53
CA LYS A 99 3.31 -16.86 1.01
C LYS A 99 4.46 -16.59 0.05
N GLN A 100 4.22 -16.77 -1.25
CA GLN A 100 5.25 -16.58 -2.25
C GLN A 100 5.69 -15.12 -2.37
N SER A 101 4.76 -14.16 -2.24
CA SER A 101 5.08 -12.74 -2.23
C SER A 101 5.92 -12.33 -1.03
N LEU A 102 5.74 -12.94 0.14
CA LEU A 102 6.58 -12.66 1.31
C LEU A 102 8.04 -13.08 1.06
N ILE A 103 8.26 -14.24 0.44
CA ILE A 103 9.60 -14.69 0.03
C ILE A 103 10.18 -13.72 -0.99
N PHE A 104 9.38 -13.28 -1.97
CA PHE A 104 9.83 -12.35 -2.99
C PHE A 104 10.16 -10.95 -2.42
N SER A 105 9.44 -10.51 -1.38
CA SER A 105 9.66 -9.23 -0.70
C SER A 105 10.93 -9.20 0.15
N ILE A 106 11.53 -10.35 0.47
CA ILE A 106 12.84 -10.42 1.15
C ILE A 106 13.99 -10.25 0.14
N ILE A 107 13.75 -10.60 -1.12
CA ILE A 107 14.74 -10.53 -2.20
C ILE A 107 14.85 -9.12 -2.78
N VAL A 108 13.73 -8.38 -2.79
CA VAL A 108 13.60 -7.01 -3.28
C VAL A 108 13.86 -6.01 -2.16
#